data_AF-A0A933RM31-F1
#
_entry.id   AF-A0A933RM31-F1
#
_cell.length_a   1.000
_cell.length_b   1.000
_cell.length_c   1.000
_cell.angle_alpha   90.00
_cell.angle_beta   90.00
_cell.angle_gamma   90.00
#
_symmetry.space_group_name_H-M   'P 1'
#
loop_
_entity.id
_entity.type
_entity.pdbx_description
1 polymer ?
#
loop_
_entity_poly.entity_id
_entity_poly.type
_entity_poly.pdbx_seq_one_letter_code
_entity_poly.pdbx_strand_id
1 'polypeptide(L)' 'MEGHLVMSAKERRRKVEFEGVRVGRLTIKEAAVRLELSYRHCRRAYKRFSEQGDEGLVHRSRGQVSNRAKPQAFK' A
#
# COMPACT_ATOMS: atom_id res chain seq x y z
N MET A 1 0.42 12.34 -16.81
CA MET A 1 0.93 11.17 -17.56
C MET A 1 0.39 9.95 -16.86
N GLU A 2 -0.54 9.22 -17.48
CA GLU A 2 -1.09 8.00 -16.91
C GLU A 2 0.01 6.95 -16.80
N GLY A 3 0.39 6.62 -15.57
CA GLY A 3 1.26 5.49 -15.24
C GLY A 3 0.43 4.32 -14.73
N HIS A 4 0.96 3.10 -14.84
CA HIS A 4 0.36 1.92 -14.24
C HIS A 4 1.01 1.60 -12.90
N LEU A 5 0.19 1.28 -11.88
CA LEU A 5 0.67 0.77 -10.60
C LEU A 5 0.46 -0.73 -10.52
N VAL A 6 1.54 -1.46 -10.23
CA VAL A 6 1.46 -2.89 -9.93
C VAL A 6 1.24 -3.06 -8.42
N MET A 7 0.08 -3.63 -8.07
CA MET A 7 -0.33 -3.89 -6.70
C MET A 7 -0.60 -5.37 -6.50
N SER A 8 -0.29 -5.89 -5.31
CA SER A 8 -0.84 -7.15 -4.85
C SER A 8 -2.33 -7.00 -4.52
N ALA A 9 -3.05 -8.13 -4.45
CA ALA A 9 -4.45 -8.14 -4.02
C ALA A 9 -4.65 -7.49 -2.64
N LYS A 10 -3.67 -7.67 -1.72
CA LYS A 10 -3.70 -7.06 -0.38
C LYS A 10 -3.64 -5.53 -0.43
N GLU A 11 -2.83 -4.98 -1.31
CA GLU A 11 -2.66 -3.51 -1.45
C GLU A 11 -3.86 -2.89 -2.17
N ARG A 12 -4.39 -3.56 -3.19
CA ARG A 12 -5.67 -3.18 -3.82
C ARG A 12 -6.82 -3.19 -2.82
N ARG A 13 -6.89 -4.20 -1.94
CA ARG A 13 -7.93 -4.25 -0.89
C ARG A 13 -7.82 -3.09 0.09
N ARG A 14 -6.59 -2.72 0.48
CA ARG A 14 -6.34 -1.53 1.32
C ARG A 14 -6.83 -0.25 0.66
N LYS A 15 -6.61 -0.09 -0.65
CA LYS A 15 -7.12 1.06 -1.41
C LYS A 15 -8.63 1.23 -1.22
N VAL A 16 -9.40 0.15 -1.42
CA VAL A 16 -10.87 0.19 -1.31
C VAL A 16 -11.32 0.65 0.08
N GLU A 17 -10.77 0.07 1.14
CA GLU A 17 -11.15 0.45 2.51
C GLU A 17 -10.69 1.88 2.84
N PHE A 18 -9.49 2.28 2.43
CA PHE A 18 -8.97 3.63 2.70
C PHE A 18 -9.65 4.73 1.92
N GLU A 19 -10.16 4.44 0.71
CA GLU A 19 -11.08 5.33 0.01
C GLU A 19 -12.37 5.52 0.81
N GLY A 20 -12.90 4.45 1.39
CA GLY A 20 -14.03 4.51 2.31
C GLY A 20 -13.76 5.36 3.56
N VAL A 21 -12.55 5.27 4.13
CA VAL A 21 -12.13 6.14 5.23
C VAL A 21 -12.00 7.60 4.78
N ARG A 22 -11.41 7.84 3.60
CA ARG A 22 -11.20 9.18 3.05
C ARG A 22 -12.51 9.93 2.83
N VAL A 23 -13.56 9.23 2.37
CA VAL A 23 -14.90 9.82 2.18
C VAL A 23 -15.79 9.75 3.42
N GLY A 24 -15.28 9.30 4.57
CA GLY A 24 -16.02 9.25 5.83
C GLY A 24 -17.07 8.13 5.92
N ARG A 25 -17.05 7.14 5.01
CA ARG A 25 -17.97 5.99 5.02
C ARG A 25 -17.65 4.99 6.14
N LEU A 26 -16.39 4.93 6.56
CA LEU A 26 -15.95 4.09 7.67
C LEU A 26 -14.77 4.72 8.41
N THR A 27 -14.60 4.34 9.67
CA THR A 27 -13.48 4.75 10.51
C THR A 27 -12.23 3.92 10.22
N ILE A 28 -11.05 4.44 10.61
CA ILE A 28 -9.80 3.67 10.56
C ILE A 28 -9.90 2.37 11.39
N LYS A 29 -10.68 2.36 12.47
CA LYS A 29 -10.87 1.18 13.32
C LYS A 29 -11.64 0.09 12.57
N GLU A 30 -12.72 0.45 11.88
CA GLU A 30 -13.48 -0.50 11.05
C GLU A 30 -12.64 -1.00 9.87
N ALA A 31 -11.88 -0.13 9.21
CA ALA A 31 -10.94 -0.53 8.18
C ALA A 31 -9.91 -1.54 8.71
N ALA A 32 -9.41 -1.33 9.93
CA ALA A 32 -8.43 -2.22 10.55
C ALA A 32 -9.00 -3.63 10.78
N VAL A 33 -10.25 -3.73 11.27
CA VAL A 33 -10.95 -5.01 11.45
C VAL A 33 -11.15 -5.70 10.10
N ARG A 34 -11.67 -4.98 9.10
CA ARG A 34 -11.90 -5.55 7.76
C ARG A 34 -10.59 -6.04 7.13
N LEU A 35 -9.52 -5.25 7.24
CA LEU A 35 -8.22 -5.57 6.66
C LEU A 35 -7.41 -6.59 7.48
N GLU A 36 -7.92 -7.03 8.64
CA GLU A 36 -7.21 -7.90 9.59
C GLU A 36 -5.84 -7.33 9.99
N LEU A 37 -5.80 -6.01 10.20
CA LEU A 37 -4.61 -5.28 10.62
C LEU A 37 -4.79 -4.74 12.03
N SER A 38 -3.71 -4.65 12.79
CA SER A 38 -3.74 -3.87 14.01
C SER A 38 -4.05 -2.40 13.69
N TYR A 39 -4.73 -1.72 14.61
CA TYR A 39 -5.08 -0.31 14.45
C TYR A 39 -3.86 0.56 14.09
N ARG A 40 -2.71 0.34 14.75
CA ARG A 40 -1.47 1.09 14.47
C ARG A 40 -0.95 0.83 13.05
N HIS A 41 -0.96 -0.43 12.59
CA HIS A 41 -0.53 -0.75 11.22
C HIS A 41 -1.48 -0.10 10.21
N CYS A 42 -2.78 -0.24 10.41
CA CYS A 42 -3.81 0.38 9.57
C CYS A 42 -3.62 1.90 9.49
N ARG A 43 -3.47 2.58 10.64
CA ARG A 43 -3.25 4.04 10.71
C ARG A 43 -1.98 4.48 9.98
N ARG A 44 -0.86 3.75 10.11
CA ARG A 44 0.38 4.08 9.37
C ARG A 44 0.19 3.94 7.86
N ALA A 45 -0.49 2.88 7.43
CA ALA A 45 -0.75 2.64 6.01
C ALA A 45 -1.71 3.71 5.45
N TYR A 46 -2.75 4.08 6.20
CA TYR A 46 -3.67 5.14 5.84
C TYR A 46 -2.98 6.50 5.76
N LYS A 47 -2.12 6.85 6.72
CA LYS A 47 -1.34 8.10 6.68
C LYS A 47 -0.53 8.21 5.38
N ARG A 48 0.13 7.13 4.99
CA ARG A 48 0.91 7.11 3.74
C ARG A 48 0.00 7.23 2.51
N PHE A 49 -1.13 6.54 2.50
CA PHE A 49 -2.12 6.66 1.43
C PHE A 49 -2.68 8.09 1.33
N SER A 50 -2.94 8.78 2.45
CA SER A 50 -3.40 10.17 2.41
C SER A 50 -2.35 11.15 1.89
N GLU A 51 -1.07 10.84 2.08
CA GLU A 51 0.05 11.69 1.62
C GLU A 51 0.45 11.41 0.16
N GLN A 52 0.34 10.15 -0.30
CA GLN A 52 0.95 9.66 -1.55
C GLN A 52 -0.08 9.04 -2.50
N GLY A 53 -1.36 9.02 -2.14
CA GLY A 53 -2.40 8.32 -2.88
C GLY A 53 -2.14 6.82 -2.99
N ASP A 54 -2.53 6.24 -4.12
CA ASP A 54 -2.39 4.82 -4.42
C ASP A 54 -0.93 4.34 -4.38
N GLU A 55 0.02 5.17 -4.79
CA GLU A 55 1.46 4.84 -4.79
C GLU A 55 1.97 4.53 -3.39
N GLY A 56 1.43 5.20 -2.38
CA GLY A 56 1.76 4.97 -0.98
C GLY A 56 1.43 3.54 -0.51
N LEU A 57 0.50 2.86 -1.16
CA LEU A 57 0.13 1.49 -0.84
C LEU A 57 1.06 0.46 -1.48
N VAL A 58 1.80 0.84 -2.51
CA VAL A 58 2.71 -0.05 -3.22
C VAL A 58 3.92 -0.36 -2.33
N HIS A 59 4.25 -1.64 -2.18
CA HIS A 59 5.49 -2.10 -1.58
C HIS A 59 6.70 -1.43 -2.24
N ARG A 60 7.53 -0.76 -1.43
CA ARG A 60 8.61 0.13 -1.91
C ARG A 60 9.70 -0.60 -2.69
N SER A 61 9.97 -1.86 -2.38
CA SER A 61 10.96 -2.66 -3.11
C SER A 61 10.42 -3.25 -4.41
N ARG A 62 9.15 -3.00 -4.77
CA ARG A 62 8.59 -3.56 -6.01
C ARG A 62 9.25 -2.91 -7.22
N GLY A 63 9.71 -3.74 -8.15
CA GLY A 63 10.51 -3.31 -9.30
C GLY A 63 11.96 -2.97 -8.97
N GLN A 64 12.38 -3.02 -7.69
CA GLN A 64 13.78 -2.79 -7.32
C GLN A 64 14.57 -4.09 -7.32
N VAL A 65 15.81 -3.99 -7.78
CA VAL A 65 16.79 -5.09 -7.71
C VAL A 65 17.22 -5.28 -6.25
N SER A 66 17.48 -6.53 -5.85
CA SER A 66 18.02 -6.82 -4.53
C SER A 66 19.37 -6.14 -4.33
N ASN A 67 19.60 -5.58 -3.14
CA ASN A 67 20.91 -5.05 -2.74
C ASN A 67 22.03 -6.12 -2.75
N ARG A 68 21.67 -7.41 -2.83
CA ARG A 68 22.61 -8.55 -2.95
C ARG A 68 22.69 -9.14 -4.36
N ALA A 69 22.02 -8.54 -5.35
CA ALA A 69 22.07 -9.06 -6.70
C ALA A 69 23.51 -9.04 -7.23
N LYS A 70 23.94 -10.15 -7.82
CA LYS A 70 25.24 -10.18 -8.50
C LYS A 70 25.20 -9.23 -9.70
N PRO A 71 26.33 -8.59 -10.05
CA PRO A 71 26.41 -7.82 -11.29
C PRO A 71 25.96 -8.67 -12.48
N GLN A 72 25.37 -8.04 -13.48
CA GLN A 72 24.82 -8.73 -14.66
C GLN A 72 25.88 -9.61 -15.37
N ALA A 73 27.17 -9.29 -15.22
CA ALA A 73 28.29 -10.08 -15.74
C ALA A 73 28.44 -11.48 -15.09
N PHE A 74 27.80 -11.73 -13.95
CA PHE A 74 27.83 -13.01 -13.22
C PHE A 74 26.50 -13.77 -13.32
N LYS A 75 25.59 -13.33 -14.19
CA LYS A 75 24.27 -13.95 -14.39
C LYS A 75 24.31 -15.02 -15.47
#